data_AF-A0A7V8YH21-F1
#
_entry.id   AF-A0A7V8YH21-F1
#
_cell.length_a   1.000
_cell.length_b   1.000
_cell.length_c   1.000
_cell.angle_alpha   90.00
_cell.angle_beta   90.00
_cell.angle_gamma   90.00
#
_symmetry.space_group_name_H-M   'P 1'
#
loop_
_entity.id
_entity.type
_entity.pdbx_description
1 polymer ?
#
loop_
_entity_poly.entity_id
_entity_poly.type
_entity_poly.pdbx_seq_one_letter_code
_entity_poly.pdbx_strand_id
1 'polypeptide(L)' 'DRILPVRQARRAAAVLPGAHHVTLPGCGHISMIDNPELVARTILDTCARADAHRSPAA' A
#
# COMPACT_ATOMS: atom_id res chain seq x y z
N ASP A 1 8.24 -14.15 1.81
CA ASP A 1 8.91 -13.24 0.86
C ASP A 1 10.43 -13.31 1.07
N ARG A 2 11.20 -13.59 0.01
CA ARG A 2 12.67 -13.73 0.06
C ARG A 2 13.41 -12.45 -0.37
N ILE A 3 12.73 -11.53 -1.05
CA ILE A 3 13.32 -10.28 -1.57
C ILE A 3 12.97 -9.10 -0.67
N LEU A 4 11.74 -9.06 -0.14
CA LEU A 4 11.26 -8.10 0.85
C LEU A 4 10.85 -8.82 2.13
N PRO A 5 11.81 -9.16 3.02
CA PRO A 5 11.49 -9.79 4.29
C PRO A 5 10.59 -8.88 5.14
N VAL A 6 9.77 -9.45 6.03
CA VAL A 6 8.79 -8.72 6.87
C VAL A 6 9.39 -7.50 7.61
N ARG A 7 10.67 -7.57 8.00
CA ARG A 7 11.38 -6.44 8.63
C ARG A 7 11.41 -5.16 7.76
N GLN A 8 11.33 -5.32 6.43
CA GLN A 8 11.32 -4.19 5.49
C GLN A 8 10.07 -3.34 5.65
N ALA A 9 8.94 -3.91 6.09
CA ALA A 9 7.75 -3.13 6.41
C ALA A 9 8.03 -2.13 7.55
N ARG A 10 8.72 -2.57 8.61
CA ARG A 10 9.12 -1.67 9.71
C ARG A 10 10.10 -0.58 9.25
N ARG A 11 11.06 -0.93 8.38
CA ARG A 11 11.99 0.04 7.79
C ARG A 11 11.25 1.06 6.93
N ALA A 12 10.31 0.61 6.10
CA ALA A 12 9.50 1.50 5.27
C ALA A 12 8.68 2.46 6.13
N ALA A 13 8.06 1.99 7.21
CA ALA A 13 7.34 2.84 8.16
C ALA A 13 8.23 3.91 8.81
N ALA A 14 9.47 3.56 9.15
CA ALA A 14 10.42 4.51 9.73
C ALA A 14 10.89 5.58 8.73
N VAL A 15 11.13 5.22 7.46
CA VAL A 15 11.64 6.14 6.43
C VAL A 15 10.52 6.96 5.77
N LEU A 16 9.29 6.45 5.75
CA LEU A 16 8.12 7.10 5.15
C LEU A 16 7.01 7.30 6.22
N PRO A 17 7.22 8.20 7.20
CA PRO A 17 6.30 8.39 8.31
C PRO A 17 4.94 8.98 7.89
N GLY A 18 4.89 9.70 6.77
CA GLY A 18 3.64 10.23 6.19
C GLY A 18 2.90 9.26 5.28
N ALA A 19 3.47 8.08 4.99
CA ALA A 19 2.82 7.09 4.13
C ALA A 19 1.77 6.31 4.92
N HIS A 20 0.71 5.91 4.22
CA HIS A 20 -0.31 5.02 4.76
C HIS A 20 0.08 3.56 4.50
N HIS A 21 0.52 2.86 5.54
CA HIS A 21 0.98 1.47 5.45
C HIS A 21 -0.20 0.50 5.57
N VAL A 22 -0.38 -0.37 4.59
CA VAL A 22 -1.49 -1.34 4.53
C VAL A 22 -0.94 -2.76 4.52
N THR A 23 -1.50 -3.63 5.36
CA THR A 23 -1.21 -5.07 5.32
C THR A 23 -2.23 -5.76 4.42
N LEU A 24 -1.76 -6.57 3.46
CA LEU A 24 -2.62 -7.35 2.58
C LEU A 24 -2.66 -8.81 3.08
N PRO A 25 -3.69 -9.22 3.84
CA PRO A 25 -3.76 -10.55 4.42
C PRO A 25 -3.85 -11.62 3.32
N GLY A 26 -3.13 -12.72 3.50
CA GLY A 26 -3.08 -13.83 2.54
C GLY A 26 -2.16 -13.59 1.33
N CYS A 27 -1.57 -12.39 1.17
CA CYS A 27 -0.61 -12.11 0.11
C CYS A 27 0.83 -12.39 0.57
N GLY A 28 1.60 -13.02 -0.31
CA GLY A 28 3.02 -13.27 -0.17
C GLY A 28 3.85 -12.28 -0.98
N HIS A 29 4.84 -12.80 -1.70
CA HIS A 29 5.83 -11.98 -2.39
C HIS A 29 5.27 -11.27 -3.62
N ILE A 30 4.41 -11.95 -4.40
CA ILE A 30 3.85 -11.40 -5.63
C ILE A 30 2.37 -11.16 -5.39
N SER A 31 2.07 -10.12 -4.60
CA SER A 31 0.70 -9.82 -4.15
C SER A 31 -0.30 -9.66 -5.30
N MET A 32 0.17 -9.17 -6.46
CA MET A 32 -0.63 -9.03 -7.68
C MET A 32 -1.15 -10.37 -8.22
N ILE A 33 -0.43 -11.48 -7.96
CA ILE A 33 -0.85 -12.84 -8.32
C ILE A 33 -1.68 -13.45 -7.20
N ASP A 34 -1.26 -13.25 -5.94
CA ASP A 34 -1.89 -13.91 -4.79
C ASP A 34 -3.35 -13.47 -4.58
N ASN A 35 -3.66 -12.19 -4.79
CA ASN A 35 -5.03 -11.65 -4.70
C ASN A 35 -5.18 -10.37 -5.54
N PRO A 36 -5.37 -10.50 -6.87
CA PRO A 36 -5.42 -9.36 -7.78
C PRO A 36 -6.54 -8.38 -7.44
N GLU A 37 -7.71 -8.87 -7.00
CA GLU A 37 -8.85 -8.02 -6.67
C GLU A 37 -8.58 -7.16 -5.43
N LEU A 38 -7.97 -7.73 -4.39
CA LEU A 38 -7.60 -6.97 -3.20
C LEU A 38 -6.58 -5.89 -3.53
N VAL A 39 -5.57 -6.20 -4.34
CA VAL A 39 -4.54 -5.22 -4.70
C VAL A 39 -5.14 -4.10 -5.56
N ALA A 40 -5.93 -4.44 -6.57
CA ALA A 40 -6.60 -3.45 -7.43
C ALA A 40 -7.47 -2.50 -6.61
N ARG A 41 -8.30 -3.02 -5.70
CA ARG A 41 -9.11 -2.18 -4.79
C ARG A 41 -8.24 -1.27 -3.92
N THR A 42 -7.18 -1.81 -3.32
CA THR A 42 -6.28 -1.02 -2.46
C THR A 42 -5.63 0.16 -3.22
N ILE A 43 -5.24 -0.05 -4.48
CA ILE A 43 -4.69 1.00 -5.33
C ILE A 43 -5.75 2.07 -5.63
N LEU A 44 -6.95 1.66 -6.07
CA LEU A 44 -8.02 2.59 -6.41
C LEU A 44 -8.47 3.42 -5.20
N ASP A 45 -8.61 2.81 -4.03
CA ASP A 45 -8.94 3.49 -2.78
C ASP A 45 -7.87 4.53 -2.40
N THR A 46 -6.59 4.19 -2.64
CA THR A 46 -5.47 5.11 -2.37
C THR A 46 -5.54 6.33 -3.30
N CYS A 47 -5.80 6.12 -4.60
CA CYS A 47 -5.95 7.21 -5.56
C CYS A 47 -7.13 8.12 -5.19
N ALA A 48 -8.30 7.54 -4.90
CA ALA A 48 -9.49 8.30 -4.52
C ALA A 48 -9.25 9.16 -3.26
N ARG A 49 -8.53 8.63 -2.27
CA ARG A 49 -8.13 9.40 -1.08
C ARG A 49 -7.20 10.56 -1.44
N ALA A 50 -6.20 10.31 -2.28
CA ALA A 50 -5.26 11.34 -2.72
C ALA A 50 -5.98 12.49 -3.45
N ASP A 51 -6.91 12.16 -4.34
CA ASP A 51 -7.73 13.14 -5.05
C ASP A 51 -8.61 13.96 -4.09
N ALA A 52 -9.21 13.32 -3.08
CA ALA A 52 -9.97 14.02 -2.05
C ALA A 52 -9.09 15.01 -1.26
N HIS A 53 -7.86 14.64 -0.93
CA HIS A 53 -6.89 15.52 -0.26
C HIS A 53 -6.40 16.66 -1.17
N ARG A 54 -6.51 16.48 -2.49
CA ARG A 54 -6.11 17.45 -3.50
C ARG A 54 -7.19 18.49 -3.82
N SER A 55 -8.36 18.42 -3.18
CA SER A 55 -9.45 19.38 -3.42
C SER A 55 -8.99 20.83 -3.19
N PRO A 56 -9.46 21.75 -4.04
CA PRO A 56 -8.60 22.72 -4.72
C PRO A 56 -8.42 24.02 -3.92
N ALA A 57 -7.35 24.75 -4.28
CA ALA A 57 -7.28 26.18 -4.06
C ALA A 57 -8.60 26.83 -4.50
N ALA A 58 -9.33 27.41 -3.54
CA ALA A 58 -10.33 28.43 -3.79
C ALA A 58 -9.64 29.75 -4.17
#